data_AF-S7R5X1-F1
#
_entry.id   AF-S7R5X1-F1
#
_cell.length_a   1.000
_cell.length_b   1.000
_cell.length_c   1.000
_cell.angle_alpha   90.00
_cell.angle_beta   90.00
_cell.angle_gamma   90.00
#
_symmetry.space_group_name_H-M   'P 1'
#
loop_
_entity.id
_entity.type
_entity.pdbx_description
1 polymer ?
#
loop_
_entity_poly.entity_id
_entity_poly.type
_entity_poly.pdbx_seq_one_letter_code
_entity_poly.pdbx_strand_id
1 'polypeptide(L)' 'KKYKPVAKKVRAVPATLPKEFRIQRNIKGDPLADMPTLSPNPPPFQPSGRYSLERRNALHKAHPSGFLTDSE' A
#
# COMPACT_ATOMS: atom_id res chain seq x y z
N LYS A 1 40.84 33.45 18.60
CA LYS A 1 40.24 32.68 17.46
C LYS A 1 38.72 32.70 17.62
N LYS A 2 37.95 33.28 16.68
CA LYS A 2 36.48 33.33 16.77
C LYS A 2 35.89 31.96 16.40
N TYR A 3 34.99 31.43 17.22
CA TYR A 3 34.35 30.14 16.99
C TYR A 3 33.49 30.17 15.71
N LYS A 4 33.61 29.15 14.86
CA LYS A 4 32.81 29.07 13.62
C LYS A 4 31.41 28.56 13.97
N PRO A 5 30.33 29.28 13.64
CA PRO A 5 28.97 28.86 13.97
C PRO A 5 28.55 27.68 13.09
N VAL A 6 28.71 26.46 13.62
CA VAL A 6 28.37 25.19 12.95
C VAL A 6 26.90 25.15 12.54
N ALA A 7 26.01 25.73 13.34
CA ALA A 7 24.57 25.81 13.07
C ALA A 7 24.23 26.57 11.76
N LYS A 8 25.11 27.45 11.28
CA LYS A 8 24.94 28.17 10.00
C LYS A 8 25.49 27.39 8.80
N LYS A 9 26.06 26.21 9.01
CA LYS A 9 26.67 25.37 7.98
C LYS A 9 25.71 24.27 7.50
N VAL A 10 24.44 24.61 7.34
CA VAL A 10 23.45 23.71 6.71
C VAL A 10 23.64 23.84 5.20
N ARG A 11 24.11 22.77 4.56
CA ARG A 11 24.11 22.66 3.10
C ARG A 11 22.86 21.89 2.73
N ALA A 12 21.86 22.57 2.17
CA ALA A 12 20.77 21.87 1.48
C ALA A 12 21.41 21.00 0.39
N VAL A 13 21.01 19.74 0.30
CA VAL A 13 21.43 18.86 -0.79
C VAL A 13 20.44 19.09 -1.93
N PRO A 14 20.80 19.80 -3.02
CA PRO A 14 19.92 19.92 -4.16
C PRO A 14 20.14 18.67 -5.01
N ALA A 15 19.54 17.55 -4.63
CA ALA A 15 19.56 16.37 -5.46
C ALA A 15 18.18 16.20 -6.10
N THR A 16 18.06 16.62 -7.36
CA THR A 16 17.15 15.93 -8.27
C THR A 16 17.66 14.48 -8.36
N LEU A 17 16.81 13.50 -8.01
CA LEU A 17 17.17 12.08 -8.10
C LEU A 17 17.72 11.81 -9.52
N PRO A 18 19.01 11.46 -9.65
CA PRO A 18 19.63 11.27 -10.96
C PRO A 18 18.86 10.21 -11.75
N LYS A 19 18.80 10.39 -13.08
CA LYS A 19 18.04 9.51 -13.97
C LYS A 19 18.42 8.03 -13.83
N GLU A 20 19.68 7.76 -13.49
CA GLU A 20 20.23 6.42 -13.27
C GLU A 20 19.62 5.70 -12.05
N PHE A 21 19.15 6.44 -11.04
CA PHE A 21 18.48 5.88 -9.86
C PHE A 21 16.96 5.84 -10.00
N ARG A 22 16.40 6.24 -11.15
CA ARG A 22 14.97 6.16 -11.40
C ARG A 22 14.59 4.74 -11.83
N ILE A 23 13.62 4.16 -11.14
CA ILE A 23 12.99 2.90 -11.56
C ILE A 23 12.25 3.16 -12.88
N GLN A 24 12.74 2.56 -13.97
CA GLN A 24 12.06 2.57 -15.26
C GLN A 24 11.18 1.32 -15.38
N ARG A 25 9.85 1.50 -15.34
CA ARG A 25 8.93 0.39 -15.60
C ARG A 25 8.83 0.17 -17.10
N ASN A 26 9.39 -0.95 -17.57
CA ASN A 26 9.26 -1.39 -18.96
C ASN A 26 8.19 -2.49 -19.06
N ILE A 27 6.91 -2.08 -19.06
CA ILE A 27 5.79 -3.02 -19.21
C ILE A 27 5.69 -3.35 -20.70
N LYS A 28 5.99 -4.60 -21.05
CA LYS A 28 5.85 -5.11 -22.42
C LYS A 28 4.63 -6.02 -22.49
N GLY A 29 3.72 -5.74 -23.42
CA GLY A 29 2.46 -6.47 -23.53
C GLY A 29 1.47 -6.10 -22.42
N ASP A 30 0.35 -6.82 -22.39
CA ASP A 30 -0.65 -6.68 -21.34
C ASP A 30 -0.23 -7.51 -20.11
N PRO A 31 0.04 -6.89 -18.95
CA PRO A 31 0.43 -7.60 -17.74
C PRO A 31 -0.69 -8.50 -17.17
N LEU A 32 -1.92 -8.36 -17.65
CA LEU A 32 -3.08 -9.11 -17.18
C LEU A 32 -3.55 -10.17 -18.18
N ALA A 33 -2.87 -10.35 -19.32
CA ALA A 33 -3.32 -11.23 -20.40
C ALA A 33 -3.58 -12.67 -19.92
N ASP A 34 -2.76 -13.17 -19.00
CA ASP A 34 -2.84 -14.53 -18.47
C ASP A 34 -3.59 -14.61 -17.12
N MET A 35 -4.18 -13.50 -16.65
CA MET A 35 -4.84 -13.46 -15.36
C MET A 35 -6.18 -14.21 -15.43
N PRO A 36 -6.45 -15.16 -14.53
CA PRO A 36 -7.74 -15.85 -14.52
C PRO A 36 -8.86 -14.88 -14.16
N THR A 37 -9.99 -14.98 -14.85
CA THR A 37 -11.20 -14.24 -14.51
C THR A 37 -11.78 -14.77 -13.19
N LEU A 38 -11.89 -13.88 -12.20
CA LEU A 38 -12.49 -14.21 -10.91
C LEU A 38 -14.00 -13.94 -10.95
N SER A 39 -14.77 -14.80 -10.26
CA SER A 39 -16.20 -14.53 -10.03
C SER A 39 -16.35 -13.28 -9.15
N PRO A 40 -17.23 -12.32 -9.50
CA PRO A 40 -17.51 -11.18 -8.66
C PRO A 40 -18.18 -11.58 -7.33
N ASN A 41 -18.82 -12.75 -7.29
CA ASN A 41 -19.49 -13.27 -6.11
C ASN A 41 -18.64 -14.38 -5.48
N PRO A 42 -18.00 -14.13 -4.32
CA PRO A 42 -17.25 -15.15 -3.61
C PRO A 42 -18.19 -16.20 -2.98
N PRO A 43 -17.69 -17.41 -2.68
CA PRO A 43 -18.46 -18.43 -1.98
C PRO A 43 -18.82 -17.99 -0.55
N PRO A 44 -19.83 -18.62 0.07
CA PRO A 44 -20.20 -18.33 1.45
C PRO A 44 -19.02 -18.59 2.39
N PHE A 45 -18.88 -17.74 3.40
CA PHE A 45 -17.81 -17.84 4.38
C PHE A 45 -17.81 -19.19 5.11
N GLN A 46 -16.64 -19.81 5.19
CA GLN A 46 -16.37 -20.95 6.06
C GLN A 46 -15.18 -20.62 6.97
N PRO A 47 -15.28 -20.85 8.29
CA PRO A 47 -14.17 -20.59 9.19
C PRO A 47 -13.00 -21.50 8.85
N SER A 48 -11.85 -20.92 8.53
CA SER A 48 -10.65 -21.67 8.14
C SER A 48 -9.42 -21.17 8.90
N GLY A 49 -8.64 -22.12 9.43
CA GLY A 49 -7.39 -21.87 10.13
C GLY A 49 -7.50 -20.79 11.22
N ARG A 50 -6.88 -19.63 10.98
CA ARG A 50 -6.79 -18.51 11.92
C ARG A 50 -8.01 -17.58 11.89
N TYR A 51 -8.90 -17.73 10.91
CA TYR A 51 -10.08 -16.88 10.76
C TYR A 51 -11.35 -17.62 11.19
N SER A 52 -11.62 -17.56 12.50
CA SER A 52 -12.78 -18.15 13.16
C SER A 52 -14.05 -17.32 12.95
N LEU A 53 -15.21 -17.95 13.15
CA LEU A 53 -16.52 -17.31 13.14
C LEU A 53 -16.61 -16.13 14.12
N GLU A 54 -16.05 -16.27 15.33
CA GLU A 54 -16.05 -15.22 16.35
C GLU A 54 -15.37 -13.94 15.87
N ARG A 55 -14.17 -14.07 15.30
CA ARG A 55 -13.40 -12.96 14.71
C ARG A 55 -14.16 -12.28 13.57
N ARG A 56 -14.80 -13.06 12.68
CA ARG A 56 -15.65 -12.52 11.63
C ARG A 56 -16.80 -11.71 12.21
N ASN A 57 -17.52 -12.27 13.19
CA ASN A 57 -18.67 -11.61 13.80
C ASN A 57 -18.26 -10.33 14.55
N ALA A 58 -17.12 -10.36 15.25
CA ALA A 58 -16.56 -9.17 15.90
C ALA A 58 -16.22 -8.07 14.89
N LEU A 59 -15.62 -8.42 13.75
CA LEU A 59 -15.32 -7.48 12.67
C LEU A 59 -16.61 -6.88 12.10
N HIS A 60 -17.60 -7.70 11.76
CA HIS A 60 -18.89 -7.20 11.25
C HIS A 60 -19.64 -6.33 12.27
N LYS A 61 -19.54 -6.64 13.55
CA LYS A 61 -20.12 -5.80 14.62
C LYS A 61 -19.42 -4.45 14.72
N ALA A 62 -18.11 -4.40 14.53
CA ALA A 62 -17.33 -3.15 14.54
C ALA A 62 -17.59 -2.30 13.29
N HIS A 63 -17.97 -2.93 12.18
CA HIS A 63 -18.16 -2.27 10.88
C HIS A 63 -19.59 -2.50 10.33
N PRO A 64 -20.63 -1.98 11.00
CA PRO A 64 -22.02 -2.20 10.59
C PRO A 64 -22.36 -1.56 9.23
N SER A 65 -21.67 -0.48 8.85
CA SER A 65 -21.83 0.20 7.55
C SER A 65 -20.94 -0.40 6.45
N GLY A 66 -20.23 -1.50 6.72
CA GLY A 66 -19.20 -2.05 5.82
C GLY A 66 -17.78 -1.65 6.22
N PHE A 67 -16.81 -2.37 5.67
CA PHE A 67 -15.37 -2.24 5.98
C PHE A 67 -14.66 -1.16 5.14
N LEU A 68 -15.26 -0.70 4.04
CA LEU A 68 -14.78 0.42 3.24
C LEU A 68 -15.87 1.50 3.16
N THR A 69 -15.45 2.75 3.33
CA THR A 69 -16.29 3.94 3.09
C THR A 69 -16.06 4.44 1.66
N ASP A 70 -17.09 5.03 1.04
CA ASP A 70 -17.03 5.52 -0.35
C ASP A 70 -16.04 6.69 -0.58
N SER A 71 -15.45 7.24 0.48
CA SER A 71 -14.46 8.30 0.37
C SER A 71 -13.06 7.74 0.10
N GLU A 72 -12.54 7.99 -1.11
CA GLU A 72 -11.12 7.94 -1.47
C GLU A 72 -10.27 8.96 -0.69
#